data_AF-A0A653N027-F1
#
_entry.id   AF-A0A653N027-F1
#
_cell.length_a   1.000
_cell.length_b   1.000
_cell.length_c   1.000
_cell.angle_alpha   90.00
_cell.angle_beta   90.00
_cell.angle_gamma   90.00
#
_symmetry.space_group_name_H-M   'P 1'
#
loop_
_entity.id
_entity.type
_entity.pdbx_description
1 polymer ?
#
loop_
_entity_poly.entity_id
_entity_poly.type
_entity_poly.pdbx_seq_one_letter_code
_entity_poly.pdbx_strand_id
1 'polypeptide(L)'
;MESSFGMQNQTNFYIMKKYIYLFVLICSALSVLQAQSGMGISEKENGLEYWTEFNPKKKEYKEAKKILAGYITENTTLSSRDVYLLQGVVYVTNNATLTIEPGTVIRGDYTTCGTLVITKGAKIMAEGTESFPIVFTTNKDTYSRKPGDWGGIIIMGDAPVNTFGGVGILNFDLDPKYNRFGGENTESSSGVLKYLRIEYSGRKLSAKKELNGISFAGVGNKTKIENIQISYSNDDSFEFYGGNVKLEKLVSFRASDDDFDFTQGVQASITNSLAIRHPYSSDAEKSRCMEIDSYDMIEKFDAQRNKTNVKASNVTFVNTEDNDQGLIKEAIFVADESYFSLNNSVVYGFKDFLLVKNYSFFEDFEEFIKLKNLVVGHCDNTLKTMQGDGNIAGMENNLFLSKNLISVSNGKIEDYFKIPTFEETPDFRYIKMERNNNILVNK
;
A
#
# COMPACT_ATOMS: atom_id res chain seq x y z
N MET A 1 -24.81 -73.55 22.83
CA MET A 1 -25.26 -72.15 22.99
C MET A 1 -24.10 -71.14 23.02
N GLU A 2 -22.86 -71.51 22.63
CA GLU A 2 -21.72 -70.58 22.64
C GLU A 2 -21.26 -70.11 21.24
N SER A 3 -21.78 -70.68 20.14
CA SER A 3 -21.31 -70.34 18.79
C SER A 3 -21.99 -69.14 18.13
N SER A 4 -23.18 -68.70 18.57
CA SER A 4 -23.87 -67.55 17.96
C SER A 4 -23.45 -66.20 18.53
N PHE A 5 -22.95 -66.16 19.77
CA PHE A 5 -22.53 -64.92 20.43
C PHE A 5 -21.19 -64.37 19.89
N GLY A 6 -20.27 -65.26 19.46
CA GLY A 6 -18.97 -64.87 18.90
C GLY A 6 -19.06 -64.23 17.51
N MET A 7 -19.94 -64.75 16.64
CA MET A 7 -20.14 -64.21 15.29
C MET A 7 -20.78 -62.82 15.30
N GLN A 8 -21.74 -62.57 16.21
CA GLN A 8 -22.43 -61.28 16.30
C GLN A 8 -21.51 -60.17 16.81
N ASN A 9 -20.60 -60.48 17.75
CA ASN A 9 -19.58 -59.55 18.23
C ASN A 9 -18.49 -59.26 17.21
N GLN A 10 -18.04 -60.25 16.42
CA GLN A 10 -17.08 -60.01 15.34
C GLN A 10 -17.67 -59.14 14.22
N THR A 11 -18.94 -59.36 13.88
CA THR A 11 -19.63 -58.59 12.83
C THR A 11 -19.84 -57.14 13.26
N ASN A 12 -20.22 -56.90 14.52
CA ASN A 12 -20.35 -55.55 15.09
C ASN A 12 -18.99 -54.83 15.18
N PHE A 13 -17.90 -55.52 15.53
CA PHE A 13 -16.56 -54.94 15.52
C PHE A 13 -16.07 -54.57 14.12
N TYR A 14 -16.39 -55.38 13.11
CA TYR A 14 -16.02 -55.12 11.72
C TYR A 14 -16.79 -53.93 11.14
N ILE A 15 -18.08 -53.84 11.45
CA ILE A 15 -18.95 -52.72 11.07
C ILE A 15 -18.48 -51.43 11.75
N MET A 16 -18.16 -51.46 13.04
CA MET A 16 -17.68 -50.30 13.79
C MET A 16 -16.31 -49.81 13.29
N LYS A 17 -15.38 -50.72 12.97
CA LYS A 17 -14.11 -50.35 12.32
C LYS A 17 -14.34 -49.68 10.96
N LYS A 18 -15.26 -50.19 10.14
CA LYS A 18 -15.56 -49.62 8.82
C LYS A 18 -16.14 -48.20 8.93
N TYR A 19 -16.98 -47.93 9.93
CA TYR A 19 -17.47 -46.57 10.20
C TYR A 19 -16.40 -45.64 10.77
N ILE A 20 -15.48 -46.14 11.61
CA ILE A 20 -14.33 -45.36 12.08
C ILE A 20 -13.39 -45.02 10.91
N TYR A 21 -13.09 -45.97 10.03
CA TYR A 21 -12.28 -45.70 8.83
C TYR A 21 -12.98 -44.72 7.88
N LEU A 22 -14.29 -44.85 7.66
CA LEU A 22 -15.06 -43.92 6.82
C LEU A 22 -15.15 -42.53 7.46
N PHE A 23 -15.30 -42.43 8.78
CA PHE A 23 -15.30 -41.16 9.52
C PHE A 23 -13.93 -40.49 9.50
N VAL A 24 -12.84 -41.25 9.64
CA VAL A 24 -11.47 -40.75 9.49
C VAL A 24 -11.18 -40.35 8.05
N LEU A 25 -11.68 -41.07 7.05
CA LEU A 25 -11.56 -40.71 5.62
C LEU A 25 -12.38 -39.47 5.27
N ILE A 26 -13.57 -39.30 5.85
CA ILE A 26 -14.40 -38.11 5.67
C ILE A 26 -13.79 -36.91 6.41
N CYS A 27 -13.26 -37.08 7.63
CA CYS A 27 -12.57 -36.01 8.35
C CYS A 27 -11.23 -35.63 7.68
N SER A 28 -10.50 -36.59 7.12
CA SER A 28 -9.28 -36.31 6.36
C SER A 28 -9.58 -35.70 4.97
N ALA A 29 -10.64 -36.13 4.28
CA ALA A 29 -11.09 -35.49 3.04
C ALA A 29 -11.70 -34.10 3.26
N LEU A 30 -12.34 -33.85 4.42
CA LEU A 30 -12.81 -32.52 4.83
C LEU A 30 -11.66 -31.61 5.29
N SER A 31 -10.50 -32.17 5.65
CA SER A 31 -9.28 -31.40 5.96
C SER A 31 -8.40 -31.07 4.76
N VAL A 32 -8.74 -31.54 3.55
CA VAL A 32 -7.92 -31.32 2.33
C VAL A 32 -8.55 -30.29 1.37
N LEU A 33 -9.62 -29.61 1.78
CA LEU A 33 -10.27 -28.58 0.98
C LEU A 33 -10.49 -27.26 1.73
N GLN A 34 -9.54 -26.86 2.60
CA GLN A 34 -9.30 -25.44 2.91
C GLN A 34 -7.86 -25.26 3.42
N ALA A 35 -7.04 -24.56 2.64
CA ALA A 35 -6.20 -23.45 3.10
C ALA A 35 -5.39 -22.91 1.91
N GLN A 36 -6.03 -22.09 1.07
CA GLN A 36 -5.26 -21.04 0.41
C GLN A 36 -4.54 -20.27 1.52
N SER A 37 -3.21 -20.19 1.51
CA SER A 37 -2.49 -19.33 2.46
C SER A 37 -2.98 -17.90 2.26
N GLY A 38 -3.90 -17.47 3.11
CA GLY A 38 -4.52 -16.16 3.02
C GLY A 38 -3.63 -15.03 3.54
N MET A 39 -2.35 -15.26 3.83
CA MET A 39 -1.44 -14.23 4.36
C MET A 39 -0.89 -13.34 3.24
N GLY A 40 -0.75 -12.05 3.52
CA GLY A 40 -0.42 -11.05 2.51
C GLY A 40 -1.60 -10.82 1.56
N ILE A 41 -1.32 -10.50 0.30
CA ILE A 41 -2.36 -10.32 -0.72
C ILE A 41 -3.26 -11.56 -0.80
N SER A 42 -4.53 -11.40 -0.42
CA SER A 42 -5.46 -12.51 -0.22
C SER A 42 -6.49 -12.58 -1.36
N GLU A 43 -6.03 -12.92 -2.56
CA GLU A 43 -6.86 -13.07 -3.76
C GLU A 43 -6.77 -14.46 -4.39
N LYS A 44 -7.90 -14.98 -4.90
CA LYS A 44 -8.01 -16.30 -5.56
C LYS A 44 -7.10 -16.39 -6.79
N GLU A 45 -7.07 -15.33 -7.58
CA GLU A 45 -6.27 -15.18 -8.79
C GLU A 45 -5.24 -14.07 -8.60
N ASN A 46 -4.32 -13.90 -9.56
CA ASN A 46 -3.35 -12.81 -9.49
C ASN A 46 -4.05 -11.49 -9.82
N GLY A 47 -4.42 -10.74 -8.79
CA GLY A 47 -5.12 -9.46 -8.92
C GLY A 47 -4.32 -8.34 -9.57
N LEU A 48 -3.06 -8.58 -9.96
CA LEU A 48 -2.21 -7.64 -10.70
C LEU A 48 -2.38 -7.78 -12.23
N GLU A 49 -2.94 -8.88 -12.72
CA GLU A 49 -3.07 -9.12 -14.16
C GLU A 49 -3.95 -8.08 -14.85
N TYR A 50 -3.71 -7.89 -16.15
CA TYR A 50 -4.45 -7.04 -17.09
C TYR A 50 -4.36 -5.52 -16.90
N TRP A 51 -4.32 -5.00 -15.67
CA TRP A 51 -4.42 -3.56 -15.40
C TRP A 51 -3.12 -2.91 -14.93
N THR A 52 -2.18 -3.67 -14.36
CA THR A 52 -0.87 -3.14 -13.93
C THR A 52 0.17 -3.16 -15.06
N GLU A 53 1.27 -2.43 -14.88
CA GLU A 53 2.43 -2.38 -15.78
C GLU A 53 3.73 -2.31 -14.97
N PHE A 54 4.57 -3.34 -15.06
CA PHE A 54 5.85 -3.42 -14.35
C PHE A 54 7.07 -3.08 -15.23
N ASN A 55 6.83 -2.75 -16.50
CA ASN A 55 7.85 -2.20 -17.40
C ASN A 55 7.36 -0.94 -18.14
N PRO A 56 6.93 0.12 -17.42
CA PRO A 56 6.37 1.32 -18.03
C PRO A 56 7.39 2.05 -18.93
N LYS A 57 8.70 1.77 -18.79
CA LYS A 57 9.74 2.29 -19.68
C LYS A 57 9.60 1.81 -21.12
N LYS A 58 9.15 0.56 -21.33
CA LYS A 58 8.92 -0.02 -22.67
C LYS A 58 7.54 0.33 -23.22
N LYS A 59 6.67 0.96 -22.43
CA LYS A 59 5.30 1.25 -22.84
C LYS A 59 5.20 2.52 -23.67
N GLU A 60 4.70 2.40 -24.88
CA GLU A 60 4.41 3.55 -25.74
C GLU A 60 2.97 4.03 -25.57
N TYR A 61 2.82 5.34 -25.47
CA TYR A 61 1.54 6.03 -25.40
C TYR A 61 1.48 7.05 -26.54
N LYS A 62 0.28 7.26 -27.10
CA LYS A 62 0.10 8.24 -28.19
C LYS A 62 0.50 9.65 -27.72
N GLU A 63 0.93 10.48 -28.65
CA GLU A 63 1.18 11.89 -28.38
C GLU A 63 -0.10 12.64 -28.01
N ALA A 64 0.05 13.61 -27.11
CA ALA A 64 -1.06 14.43 -26.67
C ALA A 64 -1.55 15.36 -27.78
N LYS A 65 -2.87 15.46 -27.94
CA LYS A 65 -3.53 16.32 -28.95
C LYS A 65 -4.37 17.43 -28.33
N LYS A 66 -4.66 17.33 -27.02
CA LYS A 66 -5.42 18.30 -26.26
C LYS A 66 -4.60 18.76 -25.07
N ILE A 67 -4.69 20.04 -24.74
CA ILE A 67 -3.99 20.62 -23.58
C ILE A 67 -5.01 20.87 -22.48
N LEU A 68 -4.66 20.47 -21.27
CA LEU A 68 -5.32 20.86 -20.02
C LEU A 68 -4.39 21.85 -19.33
N ALA A 69 -4.88 23.06 -19.05
CA ALA A 69 -4.11 24.13 -18.42
C ALA A 69 -5.03 25.02 -17.57
N GLY A 70 -4.49 25.63 -16.50
CA GLY A 70 -5.21 26.63 -15.71
C GLY A 70 -6.36 26.04 -14.87
N TYR A 71 -7.57 26.57 -15.04
CA TYR A 71 -8.71 26.24 -14.18
C TYR A 71 -9.83 25.55 -14.96
N ILE A 72 -10.29 24.42 -14.44
CA ILE A 72 -11.52 23.73 -14.84
C ILE A 72 -12.61 24.14 -13.84
N THR A 73 -13.46 25.08 -14.23
CA THR A 73 -14.49 25.70 -13.37
C THR A 73 -15.89 25.12 -13.57
N GLU A 74 -16.06 24.24 -14.55
CA GLU A 74 -17.32 23.59 -14.92
C GLU A 74 -17.08 22.10 -15.14
N ASN A 75 -18.16 21.31 -15.02
CA ASN A 75 -18.08 19.86 -15.24
C ASN A 75 -17.50 19.55 -16.61
N THR A 76 -16.45 18.74 -16.62
CA THR A 76 -15.66 18.46 -17.83
C THR A 76 -15.43 16.96 -17.95
N THR A 77 -15.61 16.42 -19.14
CA THR A 77 -15.32 15.01 -19.44
C THR A 77 -14.12 14.90 -20.38
N LEU A 78 -13.11 14.14 -19.96
CA LEU A 78 -11.99 13.74 -20.81
C LEU A 78 -12.35 12.43 -21.51
N SER A 79 -12.49 12.49 -22.83
CA SER A 79 -12.76 11.31 -23.64
C SER A 79 -11.51 10.46 -23.92
N SER A 80 -11.67 9.14 -23.86
CA SER A 80 -10.66 8.11 -24.15
C SER A 80 -10.16 8.12 -25.61
N ARG A 81 -10.85 8.83 -26.51
CA ARG A 81 -10.44 9.01 -27.92
C ARG A 81 -9.23 9.92 -28.07
N ASP A 82 -8.99 10.77 -27.08
CA ASP A 82 -7.93 11.77 -27.07
C ASP A 82 -6.84 11.41 -26.06
N VAL A 83 -5.65 11.98 -26.27
CA VAL A 83 -4.59 12.04 -25.26
C VAL A 83 -4.41 13.50 -24.85
N TYR A 84 -4.32 13.72 -23.54
CA TYR A 84 -4.27 15.04 -22.95
C TYR A 84 -2.86 15.34 -22.44
N LEU A 85 -2.38 16.56 -22.65
CA LEU A 85 -1.18 17.10 -22.03
C LEU A 85 -1.63 17.95 -20.84
N LEU A 86 -1.18 17.59 -19.64
CA LEU A 86 -1.39 18.35 -18.42
C LEU A 86 -0.25 19.37 -18.30
N GLN A 87 -0.54 20.64 -18.62
CA GLN A 87 0.44 21.72 -18.70
C GLN A 87 0.25 22.71 -17.54
N GLY A 88 1.33 22.89 -16.77
CA GLY A 88 1.33 23.63 -15.52
C GLY A 88 0.50 22.95 -14.44
N VAL A 89 0.14 23.72 -13.41
CA VAL A 89 -0.80 23.25 -12.39
C VAL A 89 -2.23 23.49 -12.89
N VAL A 90 -3.00 22.40 -13.02
CA VAL A 90 -4.39 22.43 -13.48
C VAL A 90 -5.32 22.18 -12.31
N TYR A 91 -6.19 23.14 -12.03
CA TYR A 91 -7.09 23.11 -10.89
C TYR A 91 -8.52 22.80 -11.31
N VAL A 92 -9.13 21.78 -10.71
CA VAL A 92 -10.58 21.57 -10.76
C VAL A 92 -11.20 22.31 -9.58
N THR A 93 -12.03 23.31 -9.87
CA THR A 93 -12.52 24.30 -8.89
C THR A 93 -14.03 24.49 -8.98
N ASN A 94 -14.58 25.41 -8.19
CA ASN A 94 -15.99 25.80 -8.27
C ASN A 94 -16.97 24.61 -8.12
N ASN A 95 -16.61 23.64 -7.27
CA ASN A 95 -17.35 22.39 -7.07
C ASN A 95 -17.58 21.58 -8.36
N ALA A 96 -16.80 21.83 -9.42
CA ALA A 96 -16.88 21.10 -10.67
C ALA A 96 -16.45 19.65 -10.50
N THR A 97 -16.92 18.81 -11.41
CA THR A 97 -16.52 17.40 -11.54
C THR A 97 -15.70 17.21 -12.81
N LEU A 98 -14.49 16.69 -12.67
CA LEU A 98 -13.68 16.19 -13.77
C LEU A 98 -13.92 14.70 -13.95
N THR A 99 -14.58 14.31 -15.03
CA THR A 99 -14.81 12.91 -15.40
C THR A 99 -13.77 12.46 -16.41
N ILE A 100 -13.17 11.30 -16.21
CA ILE A 100 -12.16 10.74 -17.10
C ILE A 100 -12.64 9.36 -17.55
N GLU A 101 -12.87 9.20 -18.86
CA GLU A 101 -13.33 7.93 -19.42
C GLU A 101 -12.27 6.82 -19.26
N PRO A 102 -12.68 5.54 -19.08
CA PRO A 102 -11.76 4.41 -19.06
C PRO A 102 -10.81 4.39 -20.28
N GLY A 103 -9.55 4.02 -20.06
CA GLY A 103 -8.54 3.97 -21.12
C GLY A 103 -7.97 5.32 -21.57
N THR A 104 -8.40 6.44 -20.97
CA THR A 104 -7.83 7.75 -21.25
C THR A 104 -6.37 7.82 -20.81
N VAL A 105 -5.53 8.46 -21.63
CA VAL A 105 -4.13 8.77 -21.30
C VAL A 105 -3.96 10.26 -21.09
N ILE A 106 -3.37 10.62 -19.96
CA ILE A 106 -2.99 11.97 -19.57
C ILE A 106 -1.47 12.00 -19.41
N ARG A 107 -0.80 12.93 -20.08
CA ARG A 107 0.65 13.11 -20.05
C ARG A 107 1.00 14.38 -19.28
N GLY A 108 1.67 14.26 -18.15
CA GLY A 108 2.22 15.37 -17.38
C GLY A 108 3.36 16.05 -18.12
N ASP A 109 3.27 17.36 -18.34
CA ASP A 109 4.34 18.10 -18.99
C ASP A 109 5.55 18.29 -18.09
N TYR A 110 6.71 17.79 -18.52
CA TYR A 110 7.97 17.92 -17.80
C TYR A 110 8.42 19.37 -17.63
N THR A 111 8.18 20.21 -18.64
CA THR A 111 8.73 21.58 -18.65
C THR A 111 8.04 22.46 -17.62
N THR A 112 6.71 22.35 -17.52
CA THR A 112 5.88 23.18 -16.66
C THR A 112 5.51 22.51 -15.34
N CYS A 113 6.07 21.32 -15.04
CA CYS A 113 5.69 20.50 -13.89
C CYS A 113 4.17 20.25 -13.86
N GLY A 114 3.67 19.60 -14.91
CA GLY A 114 2.26 19.23 -15.03
C GLY A 114 1.74 18.60 -13.74
N THR A 115 0.71 19.18 -13.12
CA THR A 115 0.17 18.75 -11.82
C THR A 115 -1.34 18.89 -11.83
N LEU A 116 -2.09 17.88 -11.40
CA LEU A 116 -3.55 17.92 -11.35
C LEU A 116 -4.00 18.17 -9.90
N VAL A 117 -4.77 19.23 -9.68
CA VAL A 117 -5.26 19.60 -8.35
C VAL A 117 -6.78 19.57 -8.32
N ILE A 118 -7.34 18.63 -7.56
CA ILE A 118 -8.77 18.58 -7.24
C ILE A 118 -8.96 19.36 -5.94
N THR A 119 -9.52 20.56 -6.05
CA THR A 119 -9.66 21.46 -4.89
C THR A 119 -10.79 21.04 -3.96
N LYS A 120 -10.74 21.48 -2.71
CA LYS A 120 -11.80 21.24 -1.72
C LYS A 120 -13.18 21.60 -2.29
N GLY A 121 -14.07 20.61 -2.35
CA GLY A 121 -15.44 20.73 -2.88
C GLY A 121 -15.61 20.29 -4.34
N ALA A 122 -14.53 20.28 -5.13
CA ALA A 122 -14.50 19.70 -6.47
C ALA A 122 -14.34 18.17 -6.41
N LYS A 123 -14.55 17.50 -7.56
CA LYS A 123 -14.52 16.04 -7.65
C LYS A 123 -13.77 15.54 -8.88
N ILE A 124 -13.21 14.34 -8.75
CA ILE A 124 -12.68 13.55 -9.86
C ILE A 124 -13.45 12.24 -9.98
N MET A 125 -13.90 11.91 -11.19
CA MET A 125 -14.52 10.63 -11.53
C MET A 125 -13.60 9.92 -12.53
N ALA A 126 -12.56 9.27 -12.03
CA ALA A 126 -11.59 8.50 -12.80
C ALA A 126 -11.84 7.00 -12.56
N GLU A 127 -12.82 6.47 -13.28
CA GLU A 127 -13.27 5.07 -13.18
C GLU A 127 -12.78 4.28 -14.39
N GLY A 128 -11.50 3.91 -14.39
CA GLY A 128 -10.97 2.93 -15.33
C GLY A 128 -11.60 1.54 -15.14
N THR A 129 -11.21 0.61 -16.01
CA THR A 129 -11.55 -0.81 -15.85
C THR A 129 -10.29 -1.65 -15.90
N GLU A 130 -10.38 -2.90 -15.48
CA GLU A 130 -9.28 -3.85 -15.55
C GLU A 130 -8.66 -3.95 -16.96
N SER A 131 -9.50 -3.98 -18.00
CA SER A 131 -9.04 -4.03 -19.39
C SER A 131 -8.66 -2.66 -19.97
N PHE A 132 -9.16 -1.57 -19.39
CA PHE A 132 -8.94 -0.20 -19.85
C PHE A 132 -8.61 0.73 -18.67
N PRO A 133 -7.44 0.56 -18.03
CA PRO A 133 -7.03 1.44 -16.95
C PRO A 133 -6.78 2.86 -17.48
N ILE A 134 -7.06 3.86 -16.66
CA ILE A 134 -6.69 5.25 -16.94
C ILE A 134 -5.20 5.40 -16.64
N VAL A 135 -4.46 6.08 -17.51
CA VAL A 135 -3.01 6.26 -17.36
C VAL A 135 -2.64 7.72 -17.24
N PHE A 136 -1.92 8.05 -16.18
CA PHE A 136 -1.18 9.29 -16.01
C PHE A 136 0.32 8.98 -16.12
N THR A 137 1.02 9.65 -17.03
CA THR A 137 2.44 9.39 -17.28
C THR A 137 3.17 10.66 -17.72
N THR A 138 4.49 10.60 -17.90
CA THR A 138 5.29 11.72 -18.39
C THR A 138 5.06 12.00 -19.89
N ASN A 139 5.22 13.26 -20.31
CA ASN A 139 5.25 13.60 -21.74
C ASN A 139 6.58 13.26 -22.43
N LYS A 140 7.63 12.88 -21.70
CA LYS A 140 8.90 12.48 -22.30
C LYS A 140 8.82 11.15 -23.07
N ASP A 141 9.69 11.04 -24.07
CA ASP A 141 9.91 9.82 -24.83
C ASP A 141 10.40 8.67 -23.94
N THR A 142 10.10 7.44 -24.35
CA THR A 142 10.38 6.18 -23.61
C THR A 142 11.82 6.04 -23.12
N TYR A 143 12.80 6.57 -23.87
CA TYR A 143 14.22 6.51 -23.51
C TYR A 143 14.66 7.54 -22.46
N SER A 144 13.84 8.58 -22.22
CA SER A 144 14.18 9.74 -21.42
C SER A 144 13.34 9.89 -20.15
N ARG A 145 12.38 8.98 -19.93
CA ARG A 145 11.50 8.98 -18.76
C ARG A 145 12.31 8.76 -17.48
N LYS A 146 12.02 9.56 -16.46
CA LYS A 146 12.65 9.47 -15.14
C LYS A 146 11.62 9.74 -14.05
N PRO A 147 11.80 9.15 -12.86
CA PRO A 147 11.08 9.59 -11.68
C PRO A 147 11.07 11.13 -11.57
N GLY A 148 9.94 11.71 -11.17
CA GLY A 148 9.82 13.15 -10.95
C GLY A 148 9.73 13.98 -12.22
N ASP A 149 9.39 13.35 -13.34
CA ASP A 149 9.23 14.08 -14.60
C ASP A 149 8.07 15.08 -14.52
N TRP A 150 7.00 14.76 -13.78
CA TRP A 150 5.83 15.61 -13.57
C TRP A 150 5.35 15.56 -12.12
N GLY A 151 4.39 16.41 -11.77
CA GLY A 151 4.03 16.70 -10.38
C GLY A 151 3.01 15.77 -9.73
N GLY A 152 2.40 14.82 -10.43
CA GLY A 152 1.41 13.93 -9.82
C GLY A 152 0.02 14.56 -9.64
N ILE A 153 -0.77 13.98 -8.74
CA ILE A 153 -2.16 14.36 -8.48
C ILE A 153 -2.31 14.79 -7.02
N ILE A 154 -3.02 15.88 -6.77
CA ILE A 154 -3.36 16.37 -5.44
C ILE A 154 -4.88 16.40 -5.31
N ILE A 155 -5.41 15.81 -4.25
CA ILE A 155 -6.84 15.78 -3.96
C ILE A 155 -7.08 16.34 -2.57
N MET A 156 -7.81 17.45 -2.50
CA MET A 156 -8.16 18.12 -1.25
C MET A 156 -9.63 17.94 -0.91
N GLY A 157 -9.91 17.60 0.34
CA GLY A 157 -11.26 17.43 0.88
C GLY A 157 -11.52 18.24 2.15
N ASP A 158 -12.66 17.96 2.78
CA ASP A 158 -13.19 18.59 3.98
C ASP A 158 -13.31 17.62 5.17
N ALA A 159 -12.65 16.47 5.13
CA ALA A 159 -12.56 15.54 6.25
C ALA A 159 -11.54 16.02 7.32
N PRO A 160 -11.64 15.54 8.57
CA PRO A 160 -10.82 16.03 9.68
C PRO A 160 -9.31 15.88 9.50
N VAL A 161 -8.58 16.85 10.03
CA VAL A 161 -7.11 16.86 10.16
C VAL A 161 -6.77 17.22 11.62
N ASN A 162 -5.59 16.86 12.10
CA ASN A 162 -5.18 17.13 13.49
C ASN A 162 -4.35 18.41 13.68
N THR A 163 -4.47 19.35 12.75
CA THR A 163 -3.84 20.67 12.87
C THR A 163 -4.73 21.65 13.63
N PHE A 164 -4.15 22.72 14.18
CA PHE A 164 -4.92 23.77 14.86
C PHE A 164 -6.01 24.35 13.95
N GLY A 165 -7.22 24.43 14.51
CA GLY A 165 -8.41 24.91 13.78
C GLY A 165 -8.98 23.90 12.77
N GLY A 166 -8.44 22.69 12.66
CA GLY A 166 -8.93 21.65 11.74
C GLY A 166 -8.70 21.99 10.26
N VAL A 167 -7.66 22.78 9.97
CA VAL A 167 -7.34 23.23 8.60
C VAL A 167 -5.87 22.97 8.30
N GLY A 168 -5.62 22.24 7.21
CA GLY A 168 -4.29 22.01 6.66
C GLY A 168 -4.00 22.93 5.47
N ILE A 169 -2.72 23.12 5.17
CA ILE A 169 -2.22 23.86 4.00
C ILE A 169 -1.14 23.03 3.33
N LEU A 170 -1.32 22.68 2.06
CA LEU A 170 -0.28 22.05 1.24
C LEU A 170 0.66 23.12 0.69
N ASN A 171 1.96 22.99 0.97
CA ASN A 171 2.97 24.00 0.67
C ASN A 171 3.77 23.70 -0.61
N PHE A 172 3.08 23.29 -1.68
CA PHE A 172 3.69 22.91 -2.97
C PHE A 172 3.67 24.03 -4.02
N ASP A 173 3.83 25.29 -3.60
CA ASP A 173 3.76 26.47 -4.47
C ASP A 173 2.44 26.58 -5.29
N LEU A 174 1.36 26.03 -4.71
CA LEU A 174 0.01 26.11 -5.25
C LEU A 174 -0.59 27.52 -5.10
N ASP A 175 -1.66 27.79 -5.85
CA ASP A 175 -2.49 28.98 -5.65
C ASP A 175 -2.99 29.02 -4.18
N PRO A 176 -2.67 30.07 -3.39
CA PRO A 176 -3.10 30.21 -2.00
C PRO A 176 -4.62 30.19 -1.78
N LYS A 177 -5.42 30.44 -2.84
CA LYS A 177 -6.87 30.32 -2.80
C LYS A 177 -7.35 28.87 -2.72
N TYR A 178 -6.54 27.93 -3.22
CA TYR A 178 -6.94 26.55 -3.47
C TYR A 178 -6.09 25.50 -2.75
N ASN A 179 -5.16 25.90 -1.87
CA ASN A 179 -4.21 25.00 -1.20
C ASN A 179 -4.62 24.57 0.22
N ARG A 180 -5.85 24.88 0.63
CA ARG A 180 -6.39 24.58 1.96
C ARG A 180 -7.29 23.36 1.92
N PHE A 181 -7.17 22.53 2.94
CA PHE A 181 -7.98 21.32 3.14
C PHE A 181 -8.35 21.17 4.61
N GLY A 182 -9.14 20.14 4.93
CA GLY A 182 -9.60 19.88 6.29
C GLY A 182 -11.00 20.41 6.56
N GLY A 183 -11.63 19.88 7.59
CA GLY A 183 -12.99 20.21 8.02
C GLY A 183 -13.46 19.22 9.07
N GLU A 184 -14.77 18.96 9.15
CA GLU A 184 -15.35 18.08 10.17
C GLU A 184 -16.10 16.88 9.55
N ASN A 185 -16.13 16.77 8.21
CA ASN A 185 -16.97 15.81 7.50
C ASN A 185 -16.21 14.54 7.13
N THR A 186 -16.21 13.54 8.03
CA THR A 186 -15.56 12.24 7.81
C THR A 186 -16.12 11.46 6.62
N GLU A 187 -17.38 11.76 6.24
CA GLU A 187 -18.16 11.06 5.22
C GLU A 187 -18.15 11.79 3.87
N SER A 188 -17.23 12.74 3.66
CA SER A 188 -17.13 13.44 2.39
C SER A 188 -16.59 12.57 1.27
N SER A 189 -16.81 13.02 0.03
CA SER A 189 -16.36 12.32 -1.16
C SER A 189 -15.76 13.30 -2.15
N SER A 190 -14.49 13.10 -2.47
CA SER A 190 -13.78 13.77 -3.56
C SER A 190 -13.95 13.05 -4.91
N GLY A 191 -14.79 12.00 -4.95
CA GLY A 191 -15.14 11.24 -6.14
C GLY A 191 -14.60 9.81 -6.14
N VAL A 192 -14.15 9.33 -7.29
CA VAL A 192 -13.72 7.94 -7.52
C VAL A 192 -12.40 7.89 -8.27
N LEU A 193 -11.49 7.07 -7.75
CA LEU A 193 -10.25 6.66 -8.36
C LEU A 193 -10.24 5.13 -8.41
N LYS A 194 -10.45 4.58 -9.61
CA LYS A 194 -10.45 3.13 -9.84
C LYS A 194 -9.71 2.72 -11.10
N TYR A 195 -8.86 1.69 -11.03
CA TYR A 195 -8.04 1.19 -12.14
C TYR A 195 -7.21 2.30 -12.80
N LEU A 196 -6.29 2.86 -12.01
CA LEU A 196 -5.35 3.89 -12.46
C LEU A 196 -3.93 3.35 -12.49
N ARG A 197 -3.16 3.83 -13.47
CA ARG A 197 -1.70 3.78 -13.47
C ARG A 197 -1.14 5.19 -13.47
N ILE A 198 -0.24 5.47 -12.54
CA ILE A 198 0.47 6.74 -12.43
C ILE A 198 1.95 6.41 -12.51
N GLU A 199 2.63 7.02 -13.47
CA GLU A 199 4.01 6.67 -13.81
C GLU A 199 4.89 7.91 -13.79
N TYR A 200 6.07 7.82 -13.17
CA TYR A 200 7.13 8.85 -13.24
C TYR A 200 6.74 10.23 -12.66
N SER A 201 5.81 10.24 -11.71
CA SER A 201 5.40 11.41 -10.92
C SER A 201 6.43 11.75 -9.84
N GLY A 202 6.10 12.71 -8.96
CA GLY A 202 6.85 12.93 -7.73
C GLY A 202 7.89 14.06 -7.81
N ARG A 203 7.58 15.16 -8.51
CA ARG A 203 8.60 16.19 -8.81
C ARG A 203 9.04 16.97 -7.56
N LYS A 204 10.36 17.01 -7.32
CA LYS A 204 11.01 17.90 -6.36
C LYS A 204 10.94 19.36 -6.86
N LEU A 205 10.23 20.23 -6.14
CA LEU A 205 10.10 21.66 -6.43
C LEU A 205 11.26 22.47 -5.82
N SER A 206 11.72 22.05 -4.64
CA SER A 206 12.91 22.57 -3.95
C SER A 206 13.45 21.50 -2.99
N ALA A 207 14.57 21.77 -2.31
CA ALA A 207 15.13 20.84 -1.32
C ALA A 207 14.24 20.58 -0.07
N LYS A 208 13.06 21.20 0.03
CA LYS A 208 12.11 21.05 1.14
C LYS A 208 10.65 20.87 0.69
N LYS A 209 10.43 20.78 -0.62
CA LYS A 209 9.08 20.75 -1.21
C LYS A 209 9.09 19.77 -2.36
N GLU A 210 8.44 18.66 -2.15
CA GLU A 210 8.47 17.52 -3.03
C GLU A 210 7.01 17.11 -3.24
N LEU A 211 6.65 16.89 -4.50
CA LEU A 211 5.33 16.42 -4.88
C LEU A 211 5.37 14.89 -4.91
N ASN A 212 4.21 14.27 -4.82
CA ASN A 212 4.07 12.81 -4.71
C ASN A 212 3.43 12.19 -5.96
N GLY A 213 3.23 10.88 -5.95
CA GLY A 213 2.38 10.22 -6.93
C GLY A 213 0.93 10.68 -6.82
N ILE A 214 0.34 10.47 -5.65
CA ILE A 214 -0.90 11.12 -5.24
C ILE A 214 -0.78 11.62 -3.80
N SER A 215 -1.08 12.90 -3.57
CA SER A 215 -1.33 13.44 -2.23
C SER A 215 -2.84 13.53 -1.96
N PHE A 216 -3.30 12.82 -0.93
CA PHE A 216 -4.68 12.88 -0.44
C PHE A 216 -4.73 13.71 0.84
N ALA A 217 -5.35 14.89 0.78
CA ALA A 217 -5.36 15.84 1.89
C ALA A 217 -6.79 16.09 2.39
N GLY A 218 -7.11 15.61 3.60
CA GLY A 218 -8.43 15.73 4.20
C GLY A 218 -9.53 15.03 3.39
N VAL A 219 -9.23 13.88 2.78
CA VAL A 219 -10.17 13.13 1.94
C VAL A 219 -11.07 12.25 2.81
N GLY A 220 -12.39 12.31 2.57
CA GLY A 220 -13.38 11.56 3.34
C GLY A 220 -13.64 10.15 2.83
N ASN A 221 -14.30 9.34 3.67
CA ASN A 221 -14.36 7.88 3.51
C ASN A 221 -15.38 7.39 2.45
N LYS A 222 -16.13 8.32 1.85
CA LYS A 222 -16.97 8.07 0.67
C LYS A 222 -16.24 8.34 -0.64
N THR A 223 -14.97 8.75 -0.57
CA THR A 223 -14.09 8.72 -1.74
C THR A 223 -13.66 7.29 -1.99
N LYS A 224 -13.82 6.82 -3.22
CA LYS A 224 -13.45 5.45 -3.59
C LYS A 224 -12.02 5.45 -4.12
N ILE A 225 -11.14 4.68 -3.49
CA ILE A 225 -9.70 4.60 -3.80
C ILE A 225 -9.33 3.12 -3.94
N GLU A 226 -9.40 2.61 -5.16
CA GLU A 226 -9.27 1.17 -5.44
C GLU A 226 -8.40 0.91 -6.68
N ASN A 227 -7.61 -0.16 -6.71
CA ASN A 227 -6.87 -0.58 -7.91
C ASN A 227 -6.05 0.57 -8.53
N ILE A 228 -5.10 1.11 -7.77
CA ILE A 228 -4.20 2.17 -8.23
C ILE A 228 -2.78 1.65 -8.19
N GLN A 229 -2.08 1.74 -9.30
CA GLN A 229 -0.65 1.49 -9.36
C GLN A 229 0.08 2.80 -9.55
N ILE A 230 1.07 3.05 -8.69
CA ILE A 230 2.01 4.15 -8.84
C ILE A 230 3.40 3.55 -9.05
N SER A 231 4.10 4.00 -10.09
CA SER A 231 5.40 3.48 -10.45
C SER A 231 6.42 4.59 -10.65
N TYR A 232 7.63 4.37 -10.14
CA TYR A 232 8.74 5.29 -10.32
C TYR A 232 8.42 6.73 -9.86
N SER A 233 7.74 6.89 -8.73
CA SER A 233 7.62 8.20 -8.08
C SER A 233 8.99 8.66 -7.59
N ASN A 234 9.33 9.95 -7.69
CA ASN A 234 10.58 10.52 -7.17
C ASN A 234 10.48 11.09 -5.76
N ASP A 235 9.39 10.72 -5.10
CA ASP A 235 9.04 10.99 -3.72
C ASP A 235 8.13 9.83 -3.31
N ASP A 236 7.14 10.05 -2.46
CA ASP A 236 6.18 9.01 -2.10
C ASP A 236 5.31 8.59 -3.27
N SER A 237 4.91 7.33 -3.27
CA SER A 237 3.82 6.88 -4.15
C SER A 237 2.49 7.47 -3.68
N PHE A 238 2.10 7.16 -2.45
CA PHE A 238 0.84 7.62 -1.86
C PHE A 238 1.11 8.34 -0.54
N GLU A 239 0.68 9.60 -0.45
CA GLU A 239 0.86 10.41 0.75
C GLU A 239 -0.50 10.90 1.25
N PHE A 240 -0.74 10.78 2.55
CA PHE A 240 -2.02 11.08 3.17
C PHE A 240 -1.87 12.12 4.29
N TYR A 241 -2.53 13.27 4.12
CA TYR A 241 -2.58 14.35 5.11
C TYR A 241 -3.97 14.41 5.76
N GLY A 242 -4.11 13.79 6.92
CA GLY A 242 -5.40 13.67 7.60
C GLY A 242 -6.48 12.99 6.74
N GLY A 243 -7.74 13.15 7.15
CA GLY A 243 -8.90 12.56 6.50
C GLY A 243 -9.23 11.15 6.98
N ASN A 244 -10.21 10.53 6.32
CA ASN A 244 -10.70 9.19 6.61
C ASN A 244 -10.72 8.40 5.30
N VAL A 245 -9.76 7.50 5.10
CA VAL A 245 -9.59 6.83 3.81
C VAL A 245 -9.71 5.32 3.93
N LYS A 246 -10.30 4.72 2.90
CA LYS A 246 -10.36 3.27 2.71
C LYS A 246 -9.62 2.96 1.42
N LEU A 247 -8.54 2.21 1.55
CA LEU A 247 -7.59 1.92 0.48
C LEU A 247 -7.66 0.41 0.19
N GLU A 248 -7.93 0.05 -1.05
CA GLU A 248 -8.02 -1.36 -1.46
C GLU A 248 -7.23 -1.58 -2.75
N LYS A 249 -6.35 -2.59 -2.76
CA LYS A 249 -5.58 -2.99 -3.94
C LYS A 249 -4.71 -1.86 -4.52
N LEU A 250 -3.96 -1.19 -3.64
CA LEU A 250 -2.97 -0.21 -4.05
C LEU A 250 -1.62 -0.90 -4.31
N VAL A 251 -0.91 -0.46 -5.33
CA VAL A 251 0.39 -0.99 -5.72
C VAL A 251 1.38 0.15 -5.84
N SER A 252 2.40 0.18 -4.99
CA SER A 252 3.58 1.01 -5.19
C SER A 252 4.69 0.15 -5.81
N PHE A 253 5.30 0.67 -6.86
CA PHE A 253 6.39 0.00 -7.57
C PHE A 253 7.57 0.95 -7.76
N ARG A 254 8.64 0.74 -6.99
CA ARG A 254 9.88 1.51 -7.06
C ARG A 254 9.69 3.02 -6.83
N ALA A 255 8.96 3.38 -5.77
CA ALA A 255 8.98 4.74 -5.25
C ALA A 255 10.40 5.10 -4.79
N SER A 256 10.80 6.36 -4.96
CA SER A 256 12.11 6.82 -4.53
C SER A 256 12.11 7.17 -3.05
N ASP A 257 10.98 7.57 -2.47
CA ASP A 257 10.84 7.65 -1.02
C ASP A 257 9.81 6.63 -0.51
N ASP A 258 8.84 7.01 0.32
CA ASP A 258 7.95 6.04 0.97
C ASP A 258 6.85 5.52 0.03
N ASP A 259 6.51 4.24 0.16
CA ASP A 259 5.42 3.67 -0.65
C ASP A 259 4.05 4.20 -0.18
N PHE A 260 3.88 4.33 1.14
CA PHE A 260 2.68 4.86 1.79
C PHE A 260 3.08 5.72 2.99
N ASP A 261 2.88 7.03 2.92
CA ASP A 261 3.10 7.96 4.04
C ASP A 261 1.77 8.48 4.60
N PHE A 262 1.65 8.47 5.93
CA PHE A 262 0.47 8.85 6.68
C PHE A 262 0.83 9.88 7.75
N THR A 263 0.29 11.08 7.60
CA THR A 263 0.48 12.18 8.54
C THR A 263 -0.81 12.89 8.92
N GLN A 264 -0.70 13.85 9.84
CA GLN A 264 -1.72 14.84 10.19
C GLN A 264 -3.07 14.27 10.64
N GLY A 265 -3.04 13.14 11.35
CA GLY A 265 -4.22 12.58 12.02
C GLY A 265 -5.07 11.67 11.15
N VAL A 266 -4.53 11.21 10.03
CA VAL A 266 -5.25 10.37 9.08
C VAL A 266 -5.80 9.10 9.75
N GLN A 267 -7.04 8.77 9.43
CA GLN A 267 -7.69 7.53 9.83
C GLN A 267 -7.79 6.62 8.61
N ALA A 268 -6.88 5.66 8.49
CA ALA A 268 -6.75 4.82 7.30
C ALA A 268 -7.05 3.34 7.58
N SER A 269 -7.74 2.70 6.63
CA SER A 269 -7.73 1.25 6.49
C SER A 269 -7.18 0.88 5.12
N ILE A 270 -6.14 0.04 5.07
CA ILE A 270 -5.51 -0.43 3.84
C ILE A 270 -5.61 -1.95 3.74
N THR A 271 -6.09 -2.44 2.60
CA THR A 271 -6.31 -3.87 2.37
C THR A 271 -5.77 -4.34 1.01
N ASN A 272 -5.29 -5.59 0.95
CA ASN A 272 -4.85 -6.26 -0.27
C ASN A 272 -3.85 -5.41 -1.11
N SER A 273 -2.97 -4.67 -0.45
CA SER A 273 -2.07 -3.71 -1.09
C SER A 273 -0.62 -4.19 -1.07
N LEU A 274 0.18 -3.66 -1.99
CA LEU A 274 1.51 -4.15 -2.34
C LEU A 274 2.49 -2.99 -2.45
N ALA A 275 3.65 -3.12 -1.81
CA ALA A 275 4.80 -2.27 -2.06
C ALA A 275 5.97 -3.14 -2.53
N ILE A 276 6.52 -2.80 -3.69
CA ILE A 276 7.68 -3.47 -4.28
C ILE A 276 8.81 -2.44 -4.39
N ARG A 277 9.80 -2.59 -3.51
CA ARG A 277 10.97 -1.73 -3.44
C ARG A 277 12.18 -2.34 -4.13
N HIS A 278 13.14 -1.47 -4.44
CA HIS A 278 14.43 -1.84 -5.00
C HIS A 278 15.49 -0.91 -4.40
N PRO A 279 16.68 -1.39 -3.97
CA PRO A 279 17.66 -0.57 -3.25
C PRO A 279 18.18 0.64 -4.05
N TYR A 280 18.25 0.55 -5.38
CA TYR A 280 18.63 1.67 -6.26
C TYR A 280 17.47 2.58 -6.70
N SER A 281 16.28 2.37 -6.15
CA SER A 281 15.12 3.26 -6.28
C SER A 281 14.75 3.71 -4.88
N SER A 282 15.69 4.38 -4.23
CA SER A 282 15.54 4.94 -2.89
C SER A 282 16.36 6.21 -2.87
N ASP A 283 15.87 7.23 -2.21
CA ASP A 283 16.55 8.52 -2.14
C ASP A 283 17.64 8.50 -1.06
N ALA A 284 18.26 9.65 -0.81
CA ALA A 284 19.37 9.72 0.15
C ALA A 284 18.89 9.63 1.62
N GLU A 285 17.59 9.84 1.86
CA GLU A 285 16.96 9.75 3.16
C GLU A 285 16.55 8.29 3.44
N LYS A 286 15.53 8.08 4.27
CA LYS A 286 15.10 6.76 4.72
C LYS A 286 13.82 6.37 4.00
N SER A 287 13.95 5.62 2.92
CA SER A 287 12.78 5.16 2.18
C SER A 287 12.26 3.80 2.67
N ARG A 288 10.95 3.69 2.84
CA ARG A 288 10.22 2.61 3.54
C ARG A 288 8.99 2.20 2.77
N CYS A 289 8.37 1.09 3.18
CA CYS A 289 7.05 0.74 2.66
C CYS A 289 5.93 1.50 3.36
N MET A 290 6.12 1.88 4.62
CA MET A 290 5.10 2.62 5.34
C MET A 290 5.73 3.53 6.39
N GLU A 291 5.42 4.82 6.33
CA GLU A 291 5.70 5.82 7.38
C GLU A 291 4.38 6.25 8.01
N ILE A 292 4.37 6.37 9.35
CA ILE A 292 3.15 6.59 10.13
C ILE A 292 3.42 7.58 11.25
N ASP A 293 3.10 8.83 10.98
CA ASP A 293 3.40 9.95 11.84
C ASP A 293 2.12 10.69 12.19
N SER A 294 1.99 11.17 13.42
CA SER A 294 0.85 12.04 13.76
C SER A 294 1.08 13.48 13.33
N TYR A 295 2.34 13.88 13.12
CA TYR A 295 2.73 15.22 12.74
C TYR A 295 4.16 15.27 12.21
N ASP A 296 4.39 16.13 11.22
CA ASP A 296 5.75 16.43 10.71
C ASP A 296 6.40 17.56 11.54
N MET A 297 5.56 18.44 12.09
CA MET A 297 5.95 19.58 12.94
C MET A 297 5.07 19.63 14.18
N ILE A 298 5.68 19.43 15.35
CA ILE A 298 4.97 19.42 16.63
C ILE A 298 4.24 20.74 16.90
N GLU A 299 4.76 21.87 16.39
CA GLU A 299 4.17 23.20 16.58
C GLU A 299 2.84 23.39 15.84
N LYS A 300 2.54 22.50 14.88
CA LYS A 300 1.27 22.51 14.12
C LYS A 300 0.28 21.45 14.60
N PHE A 301 0.72 20.55 15.47
CA PHE A 301 -0.07 19.45 15.98
C PHE A 301 -1.01 19.89 17.10
N ASP A 302 -2.31 19.64 16.93
CA ASP A 302 -3.32 19.80 17.96
C ASP A 302 -3.58 18.45 18.65
N ALA A 303 -2.95 18.25 19.81
CA ALA A 303 -3.05 17.02 20.58
C ALA A 303 -4.47 16.69 21.09
N GLN A 304 -5.43 17.62 20.98
CA GLN A 304 -6.85 17.36 21.31
C GLN A 304 -7.61 16.67 20.17
N ARG A 305 -7.04 16.64 18.97
CA ARG A 305 -7.63 16.00 17.79
C ARG A 305 -7.14 14.57 17.64
N ASN A 306 -7.83 13.81 16.78
CA ASN A 306 -7.47 12.42 16.52
C ASN A 306 -6.05 12.32 15.97
N LYS A 307 -5.27 11.44 16.57
CA LYS A 307 -3.93 11.07 16.12
C LYS A 307 -3.99 10.16 14.90
N THR A 308 -2.89 10.04 14.16
CA THR A 308 -2.82 9.15 12.99
C THR A 308 -3.08 7.71 13.43
N ASN A 309 -3.97 7.01 12.71
CA ASN A 309 -4.37 5.64 13.00
C ASN A 309 -4.49 4.85 11.70
N VAL A 310 -3.56 3.92 11.49
CA VAL A 310 -3.47 3.12 10.27
C VAL A 310 -3.73 1.65 10.59
N LYS A 311 -4.70 1.07 9.90
CA LYS A 311 -5.04 -0.35 9.99
C LYS A 311 -4.76 -1.03 8.66
N ALA A 312 -3.68 -1.80 8.61
CA ALA A 312 -3.27 -2.56 7.45
C ALA A 312 -3.62 -4.04 7.61
N SER A 313 -4.22 -4.62 6.57
CA SER A 313 -4.45 -6.06 6.51
C SER A 313 -4.23 -6.64 5.13
N ASN A 314 -3.77 -7.88 5.04
CA ASN A 314 -3.54 -8.54 3.76
C ASN A 314 -2.56 -7.76 2.86
N VAL A 315 -1.56 -7.11 3.44
CA VAL A 315 -0.55 -6.36 2.66
C VAL A 315 0.70 -7.19 2.47
N THR A 316 1.37 -6.97 1.35
CA THR A 316 2.70 -7.53 1.07
C THR A 316 3.68 -6.39 0.84
N PHE A 317 4.76 -6.34 1.63
CA PHE A 317 5.87 -5.42 1.45
C PHE A 317 7.12 -6.21 1.11
N VAL A 318 7.77 -5.86 0.01
CA VAL A 318 8.89 -6.66 -0.51
C VAL A 318 9.98 -5.77 -1.06
N ASN A 319 11.23 -6.07 -0.68
CA ASN A 319 12.40 -5.65 -1.44
C ASN A 319 12.89 -6.82 -2.31
N THR A 320 13.17 -6.56 -3.58
CA THR A 320 13.48 -7.62 -4.55
C THR A 320 14.96 -7.99 -4.62
N GLU A 321 15.81 -7.29 -3.89
CA GLU A 321 17.27 -7.50 -3.86
C GLU A 321 17.74 -7.58 -2.40
N ASP A 322 18.87 -8.24 -2.18
CA ASP A 322 19.50 -8.35 -0.86
C ASP A 322 20.13 -7.02 -0.42
N ASN A 323 20.24 -6.80 0.90
CA ASN A 323 20.76 -5.55 1.49
C ASN A 323 22.30 -5.45 1.53
N ASP A 324 22.99 -6.01 0.54
CA ASP A 324 24.46 -6.10 0.55
C ASP A 324 25.15 -4.73 0.52
N GLN A 325 24.46 -3.69 0.06
CA GLN A 325 24.97 -2.32 -0.03
C GLN A 325 24.54 -1.43 1.14
N GLY A 326 23.75 -1.94 2.09
CA GLY A 326 23.23 -1.17 3.23
C GLY A 326 22.22 -0.08 2.84
N LEU A 327 21.67 -0.15 1.62
CA LEU A 327 20.69 0.79 1.07
C LEU A 327 19.26 0.49 1.52
N ILE A 328 18.98 -0.75 1.91
CA ILE A 328 17.67 -1.15 2.41
C ILE A 328 17.60 -0.87 3.92
N LYS A 329 16.54 -0.20 4.34
CA LYS A 329 16.30 0.25 5.72
C LYS A 329 15.13 -0.52 6.33
N GLU A 330 14.40 0.09 7.25
CA GLU A 330 13.18 -0.44 7.82
C GLU A 330 12.05 -0.56 6.79
N ALA A 331 11.20 -1.59 6.92
CA ALA A 331 10.00 -1.72 6.10
C ALA A 331 8.90 -0.74 6.56
N ILE A 332 8.74 -0.62 7.87
CA ILE A 332 7.68 0.18 8.49
C ILE A 332 8.31 1.04 9.58
N PHE A 333 7.97 2.32 9.57
CA PHE A 333 8.29 3.26 10.63
C PHE A 333 7.02 3.79 11.29
N VAL A 334 7.03 3.89 12.62
CA VAL A 334 5.92 4.47 13.39
C VAL A 334 6.49 5.50 14.36
N ALA A 335 6.12 6.76 14.17
CA ALA A 335 6.50 7.83 15.08
C ALA A 335 5.59 7.92 16.30
N ASP A 336 5.84 8.98 17.06
CA ASP A 336 5.17 9.29 18.30
C ASP A 336 3.69 9.55 18.06
N GLU A 337 2.89 9.14 19.04
CA GLU A 337 1.45 9.37 19.05
C GLU A 337 0.70 8.72 17.90
N SER A 338 1.33 7.85 17.11
CA SER A 338 0.72 7.14 15.98
C SER A 338 0.23 5.75 16.37
N TYR A 339 -1.02 5.42 16.03
CA TYR A 339 -1.56 4.07 16.18
C TYR A 339 -1.37 3.26 14.90
N PHE A 340 -0.88 2.03 15.05
CA PHE A 340 -0.69 1.13 13.93
C PHE A 340 -1.21 -0.27 14.24
N SER A 341 -1.93 -0.85 13.28
CA SER A 341 -2.33 -2.25 13.32
C SER A 341 -1.96 -2.94 12.02
N LEU A 342 -1.24 -4.07 12.11
CA LEU A 342 -0.90 -4.91 10.98
C LEU A 342 -1.41 -6.34 11.21
N ASN A 343 -2.23 -6.84 10.30
CA ASN A 343 -2.78 -8.19 10.39
C ASN A 343 -2.63 -8.98 9.08
N ASN A 344 -2.36 -10.28 9.18
CA ASN A 344 -2.44 -11.20 8.04
C ASN A 344 -1.59 -10.75 6.84
N SER A 345 -0.34 -10.36 7.09
CA SER A 345 0.50 -9.63 6.13
C SER A 345 1.89 -10.24 6.02
N VAL A 346 2.58 -9.97 4.91
CA VAL A 346 3.93 -10.48 4.64
C VAL A 346 4.88 -9.32 4.40
N VAL A 347 6.01 -9.33 5.10
CA VAL A 347 7.11 -8.37 4.92
C VAL A 347 8.38 -9.16 4.58
N TYR A 348 9.06 -8.78 3.51
CA TYR A 348 10.23 -9.50 2.99
C TYR A 348 11.38 -8.57 2.58
N GLY A 349 12.59 -8.84 3.05
CA GLY A 349 13.81 -8.25 2.47
C GLY A 349 14.20 -6.89 3.03
N PHE A 350 14.04 -6.63 4.33
CA PHE A 350 14.34 -5.33 4.94
C PHE A 350 15.40 -5.42 6.04
N LYS A 351 16.04 -4.31 6.38
CA LYS A 351 16.94 -4.29 7.54
C LYS A 351 16.15 -4.52 8.83
N ASP A 352 15.12 -3.71 9.05
CA ASP A 352 14.23 -3.84 10.21
C ASP A 352 12.80 -4.07 9.70
N PHE A 353 12.08 -5.06 10.23
CA PHE A 353 10.65 -5.19 9.89
C PHE A 353 9.85 -3.97 10.38
N LEU A 354 10.04 -3.59 11.65
CA LEU A 354 9.39 -2.43 12.25
C LEU A 354 10.39 -1.65 13.10
N LEU A 355 10.52 -0.37 12.77
CA LEU A 355 11.23 0.63 13.57
C LEU A 355 10.21 1.57 14.22
N VAL A 356 10.38 1.82 15.51
CA VAL A 356 9.56 2.80 16.23
C VAL A 356 10.41 3.94 16.78
N LYS A 357 9.83 5.14 16.86
CA LYS A 357 10.56 6.33 17.31
C LYS A 357 10.86 6.31 18.81
N ASN A 358 9.88 6.58 19.68
CA ASN A 358 10.13 6.73 21.12
C ASN A 358 9.54 5.64 22.04
N TYR A 359 8.84 4.63 21.51
CA TYR A 359 8.33 3.53 22.36
C TYR A 359 9.50 2.68 22.88
N SER A 360 9.84 2.87 24.16
CA SER A 360 10.99 2.24 24.81
C SER A 360 10.60 1.13 25.79
N PHE A 361 9.34 1.10 26.23
CA PHE A 361 8.78 0.08 27.13
C PHE A 361 7.68 -0.71 26.43
N PHE A 362 7.55 -1.98 26.78
CA PHE A 362 6.61 -2.89 26.16
C PHE A 362 5.15 -2.48 26.36
N GLU A 363 4.79 -1.93 27.53
CA GLU A 363 3.44 -1.47 27.82
C GLU A 363 3.03 -0.32 26.89
N ASP A 364 3.91 0.65 26.69
CA ASP A 364 3.68 1.76 25.77
C ASP A 364 3.59 1.25 24.33
N PHE A 365 4.52 0.37 23.91
CA PHE A 365 4.51 -0.22 22.58
C PHE A 365 3.18 -0.94 22.28
N GLU A 366 2.71 -1.79 23.20
CA GLU A 366 1.48 -2.54 22.99
C GLU A 366 0.23 -1.65 23.01
N GLU A 367 0.26 -0.44 23.59
CA GLU A 367 -0.87 0.50 23.50
C GLU A 367 -1.08 0.97 22.05
N PHE A 368 -0.01 1.37 21.38
CA PHE A 368 -0.07 2.00 20.06
C PHE A 368 0.01 1.02 18.90
N ILE A 369 0.66 -0.13 19.10
CA ILE A 369 1.03 -1.04 18.01
C ILE A 369 0.41 -2.42 18.23
N LYS A 370 -0.38 -2.88 17.25
CA LYS A 370 -1.03 -4.19 17.24
C LYS A 370 -0.58 -5.01 16.03
N LEU A 371 0.17 -6.08 16.27
CA LEU A 371 0.69 -6.96 15.23
C LEU A 371 0.08 -8.35 15.38
N LYS A 372 -0.38 -8.97 14.28
CA LYS A 372 -0.95 -10.32 14.34
C LYS A 372 -0.88 -11.07 13.02
N ASN A 373 -0.64 -12.38 13.06
CA ASN A 373 -0.65 -13.26 11.88
C ASN A 373 0.29 -12.74 10.78
N LEU A 374 1.59 -12.67 11.06
CA LEU A 374 2.55 -12.04 10.14
C LEU A 374 3.61 -13.04 9.69
N VAL A 375 4.08 -12.87 8.46
CA VAL A 375 5.33 -13.47 7.98
C VAL A 375 6.35 -12.35 7.83
N VAL A 376 7.46 -12.46 8.56
CA VAL A 376 8.60 -11.58 8.44
C VAL A 376 9.75 -12.41 7.87
N GLY A 377 9.94 -12.33 6.57
CA GLY A 377 10.94 -13.07 5.83
C GLY A 377 12.17 -12.21 5.56
N HIS A 378 13.36 -12.78 5.66
CA HIS A 378 14.60 -12.16 5.19
C HIS A 378 14.76 -10.72 5.72
N CYS A 379 14.56 -10.53 7.03
CA CYS A 379 14.82 -9.26 7.68
C CYS A 379 15.94 -9.40 8.69
N ASP A 380 16.88 -8.44 8.74
CA ASP A 380 18.02 -8.51 9.67
C ASP A 380 17.54 -8.45 11.13
N ASN A 381 16.57 -7.59 11.41
CA ASN A 381 15.93 -7.45 12.70
C ASN A 381 14.40 -7.46 12.58
N THR A 382 13.73 -7.97 13.62
CA THR A 382 12.26 -7.94 13.68
C THR A 382 11.75 -6.59 14.18
N LEU A 383 12.05 -6.22 15.42
CA LEU A 383 11.52 -5.01 16.07
C LEU A 383 12.68 -4.18 16.65
N LYS A 384 12.74 -2.90 16.32
CA LYS A 384 13.71 -1.95 16.86
C LYS A 384 13.03 -0.66 17.32
N THR A 385 13.62 -0.01 18.33
CA THR A 385 13.29 1.37 18.72
C THR A 385 14.47 2.29 18.39
N MET A 386 14.23 3.59 18.18
CA MET A 386 15.30 4.58 18.02
C MET A 386 15.90 5.04 19.35
N GLN A 387 15.32 4.61 20.47
CA GLN A 387 15.79 4.96 21.81
C GLN A 387 16.78 3.94 22.38
N GLY A 388 17.63 4.39 23.30
CA GLY A 388 18.54 3.53 24.07
C GLY A 388 19.45 2.67 23.21
N ASP A 389 19.48 1.36 23.49
CA ASP A 389 20.24 0.35 22.73
C ASP A 389 19.46 -0.20 21.51
N GLY A 390 18.31 0.39 21.23
CA GLY A 390 17.40 0.02 20.16
C GLY A 390 16.51 -1.19 20.46
N ASN A 391 16.48 -1.69 21.71
CA ASN A 391 15.57 -2.74 22.14
C ASN A 391 14.41 -2.16 22.95
N ILE A 392 13.23 -2.79 22.86
CA ILE A 392 12.06 -2.42 23.67
C ILE A 392 12.18 -3.11 25.03
N ALA A 393 12.36 -2.33 26.09
CA ALA A 393 12.51 -2.85 27.45
C ALA A 393 11.23 -3.58 27.90
N GLY A 394 11.41 -4.74 28.55
CA GLY A 394 10.30 -5.59 29.01
C GLY A 394 9.69 -6.49 27.93
N MET A 395 10.12 -6.38 26.66
CA MET A 395 9.64 -7.25 25.59
C MET A 395 10.38 -8.59 25.57
N GLU A 396 9.69 -9.68 25.90
CA GLU A 396 10.16 -11.04 25.64
C GLU A 396 9.87 -11.42 24.18
N ASN A 397 10.80 -11.10 23.26
CA ASN A 397 10.60 -11.25 21.81
C ASN A 397 9.98 -12.59 21.38
N ASN A 398 10.51 -13.72 21.85
CA ASN A 398 10.00 -15.05 21.47
C ASN A 398 8.54 -15.27 21.93
N LEU A 399 8.19 -14.80 23.13
CA LEU A 399 6.83 -14.89 23.64
C LEU A 399 5.89 -13.96 22.89
N PHE A 400 6.33 -12.73 22.61
CA PHE A 400 5.57 -11.76 21.82
C PHE A 400 5.26 -12.30 20.40
N LEU A 401 6.27 -12.82 19.70
CA LEU A 401 6.12 -13.34 18.34
C LEU A 401 5.16 -14.54 18.31
N SER A 402 5.34 -15.50 19.23
CA SER A 402 4.47 -16.69 19.30
C SER A 402 3.02 -16.36 19.66
N LYS A 403 2.79 -15.48 20.66
CA LYS A 403 1.45 -15.03 21.08
C LYS A 403 0.71 -14.32 19.94
N ASN A 404 1.43 -13.57 19.11
CA ASN A 404 0.87 -12.81 18.00
C ASN A 404 0.89 -13.55 16.66
N LEU A 405 1.33 -14.81 16.63
CA LEU A 405 1.41 -15.62 15.40
C LEU A 405 2.28 -14.94 14.32
N ILE A 406 3.45 -14.45 14.73
CA ILE A 406 4.45 -13.84 13.85
C ILE A 406 5.55 -14.88 13.58
N SER A 407 5.67 -15.33 12.33
CA SER A 407 6.74 -16.22 11.90
C SER A 407 7.89 -15.40 11.32
N VAL A 408 9.09 -15.60 11.86
CA VAL A 408 10.33 -14.99 11.36
C VAL A 408 11.20 -16.08 10.74
N SER A 409 11.68 -15.86 9.51
CA SER A 409 12.51 -16.84 8.82
C SER A 409 13.44 -16.18 7.81
N ASN A 410 14.55 -16.84 7.49
CA ASN A 410 15.47 -16.42 6.43
C ASN A 410 15.41 -17.44 5.30
N GLY A 411 15.09 -16.98 4.10
CA GLY A 411 14.98 -17.80 2.90
C GLY A 411 15.02 -16.92 1.66
N LYS A 412 15.09 -17.54 0.49
CA LYS A 412 15.12 -16.80 -0.78
C LYS A 412 13.73 -16.32 -1.15
N ILE A 413 13.63 -15.30 -1.99
CA ILE A 413 12.35 -14.67 -2.33
C ILE A 413 11.36 -15.66 -2.98
N GLU A 414 11.87 -16.65 -3.72
CA GLU A 414 11.10 -17.72 -4.34
C GLU A 414 10.55 -18.75 -3.35
N ASP A 415 11.01 -18.72 -2.09
CA ASP A 415 10.44 -19.55 -1.02
C ASP A 415 9.19 -18.89 -0.41
N TYR A 416 8.95 -17.59 -0.67
CA TYR A 416 7.85 -16.82 -0.09
C TYR A 416 6.77 -16.46 -1.12
N PHE A 417 7.11 -16.27 -2.39
CA PHE A 417 6.18 -15.76 -3.39
C PHE A 417 6.09 -16.66 -4.62
N LYS A 418 4.94 -16.62 -5.31
CA LYS A 418 4.67 -17.48 -6.47
C LYS A 418 5.56 -17.15 -7.67
N ILE A 419 5.58 -15.89 -8.09
CA ILE A 419 6.33 -15.40 -9.27
C ILE A 419 6.94 -14.04 -8.91
N PRO A 420 8.08 -14.00 -8.18
CA PRO A 420 8.71 -12.75 -7.74
C PRO A 420 9.60 -12.11 -8.82
N THR A 421 9.29 -12.30 -10.10
CA THR A 421 10.07 -11.77 -11.23
C THR A 421 9.20 -10.90 -12.14
N PHE A 422 9.84 -10.09 -12.97
CA PHE A 422 9.17 -9.13 -13.87
C PHE A 422 9.29 -9.51 -15.35
N GLU A 423 9.57 -10.79 -15.65
CA GLU A 423 9.55 -11.32 -17.02
C GLU A 423 8.12 -11.42 -17.56
N GLU A 424 7.18 -11.69 -16.66
CA GLU A 424 5.73 -11.62 -16.83
C GLU A 424 5.12 -10.76 -15.71
N THR A 425 3.79 -10.71 -15.61
CA THR A 425 3.14 -10.04 -14.47
C THR A 425 3.52 -10.78 -13.18
N PRO A 426 4.19 -10.12 -12.21
CA PRO A 426 4.60 -10.76 -10.97
C PRO A 426 3.40 -11.25 -10.16
N ASP A 427 3.64 -12.22 -9.29
CA ASP A 427 2.66 -12.76 -8.35
C ASP A 427 3.30 -12.86 -6.95
N PHE A 428 3.09 -11.81 -6.16
CA PHE A 428 3.56 -11.68 -4.77
C PHE A 428 2.56 -12.22 -3.75
N ARG A 429 1.67 -13.14 -4.16
CA ARG A 429 0.87 -13.90 -3.19
C ARG A 429 1.77 -14.89 -2.46
N TYR A 430 1.62 -14.93 -1.14
CA TYR A 430 2.47 -15.77 -0.30
C TYR A 430 2.21 -17.26 -0.54
N ILE A 431 3.26 -17.99 -0.89
CA ILE A 431 3.25 -19.45 -0.86
C ILE A 431 3.56 -19.85 0.58
N LYS A 432 2.61 -20.49 1.26
CA LYS A 432 2.89 -21.12 2.55
C LYS A 432 4.17 -21.94 2.39
N MET A 433 5.11 -21.84 3.33
CA MET A 433 6.18 -22.84 3.48
C MET A 433 5.55 -24.22 3.74
N GLU A 434 5.11 -24.87 2.67
CA GLU A 434 4.78 -26.28 2.57
C GLU A 434 5.81 -26.98 1.67
N ARG A 435 7.08 -26.54 1.71
CA ARG A 435 8.17 -27.49 1.47
C ARG A 435 8.23 -28.39 2.69
N ASN A 436 7.42 -29.44 2.63
CA ASN A 436 7.57 -30.63 3.47
C ASN A 436 9.05 -30.93 3.65
N ASN A 437 9.44 -31.26 4.88
CA ASN A 437 10.68 -31.98 5.20
C ASN A 437 10.69 -33.38 4.54
N ASN A 438 10.60 -33.44 3.21
CA ASN A 438 11.03 -34.59 2.43
C ASN A 438 12.49 -34.36 2.06
N ILE A 439 13.34 -34.34 3.09
CA ILE A 439 14.65 -34.96 2.94
C ILE A 439 14.33 -36.45 2.72
N LEU A 440 14.17 -36.83 1.45
CA LEU A 440 14.30 -38.23 1.08
C LEU A 440 15.78 -38.58 1.26
N VAL A 441 16.09 -39.01 2.48
CA VAL A 441 17.11 -40.01 2.68
C VAL A 441 16.67 -41.23 1.89
N ASN A 442 17.30 -41.48 0.74
CA ASN A 442 17.84 -42.80 0.41
C ASN A 442 18.50 -42.83 -0.99
N LYS A 443 19.81 -43.15 -0.92
CA LYS A 443 20.74 -43.68 -1.94
C LYS A 443 21.22 -42.77 -3.06
#